data_AF-A0A7Y7DM00-F1
#
_entry.id   AF-A0A7Y7DM00-F1
#
_cell.length_a   1.000
_cell.length_b   1.000
_cell.length_c   1.000
_cell.angle_alpha   90.00
_cell.angle_beta   90.00
_cell.angle_gamma   90.00
#
_symmetry.space_group_name_H-M   'P 1'
#
loop_
_entity.id
_entity.type
_entity.pdbx_description
1 polymer ?
#
loop_
_entity_poly.entity_id
_entity_poly.type
_entity_poly.pdbx_seq_one_letter_code
_entity_poly.pdbx_strand_id
1 'polypeptide(L)'
;MNSNNLRKNFIAMLFALVIATIAQRSTDILFQLTNSWSVLPFKTTAISNLFADNWKLLSAVSHATLGLLLVSVSWVGWSKSESAGNKEAIARLASWAFILLLIEVVLVTLYFAIASSIELAVKDYQVIKNPPKPSSKPEALLVGLVFLVYFIWDIIADVIKSPLNMNNTNGLSESSNKSPVLGFLTGSITYGFVSFVCMLLALKIYDLSPLAGDPRIAVFGDLALIALVFLFRSMKPLEKYLINIFPWEGTRSNSVHSLPNTSKSALFIGLPSVLYLICLITMICLNTNNYP
;
A
#
# COMPACT_ATOMS: atom_id res chain seq x y z
N MET A 1 6.68 -14.61 -29.20
CA MET A 1 6.72 -14.19 -27.79
C MET A 1 5.28 -14.05 -27.31
N ASN A 2 4.83 -14.76 -26.28
CA ASN A 2 3.42 -14.76 -25.84
C ASN A 2 3.07 -13.37 -25.26
N SER A 3 1.97 -12.74 -25.67
CA SER A 3 1.62 -11.34 -25.29
C SER A 3 1.45 -11.17 -23.78
N ASN A 4 1.06 -12.23 -23.07
CA ASN A 4 1.07 -12.28 -21.60
C ASN A 4 2.46 -12.05 -20.99
N ASN A 5 3.51 -12.61 -21.60
CA ASN A 5 4.88 -12.42 -21.11
C ASN A 5 5.36 -10.99 -21.35
N LEU A 6 4.92 -10.35 -22.44
CA LEU A 6 5.24 -8.95 -22.72
C LEU A 6 4.62 -8.02 -21.66
N ARG A 7 3.33 -8.19 -21.33
CA ARG A 7 2.68 -7.42 -20.25
C ARG A 7 3.40 -7.59 -18.91
N LYS A 8 3.69 -8.84 -18.51
CA LYS A 8 4.39 -9.13 -17.24
C LYS A 8 5.78 -8.50 -17.21
N ASN A 9 6.54 -8.59 -18.30
CA ASN A 9 7.86 -7.99 -18.40
C ASN A 9 7.78 -6.46 -18.34
N PHE A 10 6.82 -5.85 -19.02
CA PHE A 10 6.61 -4.40 -18.98
C PHE A 10 6.33 -3.90 -17.56
N ILE A 11 5.40 -4.54 -16.84
CA ILE A 11 5.11 -4.19 -15.44
C ILE A 11 6.33 -4.43 -14.54
N ALA A 12 7.06 -5.54 -14.71
CA ALA A 12 8.28 -5.80 -13.97
C ALA A 12 9.36 -4.71 -14.19
N MET A 13 9.49 -4.18 -15.41
CA MET A 13 10.37 -3.04 -15.71
C MET A 13 9.92 -1.77 -14.98
N LEU A 14 8.62 -1.50 -14.88
CA LEU A 14 8.12 -0.35 -14.10
C LEU A 14 8.40 -0.51 -12.60
N PHE A 15 8.21 -1.71 -12.03
CA PHE A 15 8.62 -1.99 -10.65
C PHE A 15 10.12 -1.77 -10.44
N ALA A 16 10.95 -2.23 -11.38
CA ALA A 16 12.40 -2.03 -11.32
C ALA A 16 12.78 -0.54 -11.35
N LEU A 17 12.09 0.29 -12.14
CA LEU A 17 12.28 1.75 -12.15
C LEU A 17 12.01 2.37 -10.77
N VAL A 18 10.94 1.96 -10.10
CA VAL A 18 10.62 2.45 -8.75
C VAL A 18 11.70 2.02 -7.75
N ILE A 19 12.13 0.76 -7.79
CA ILE A 19 13.20 0.25 -6.92
C ILE A 19 14.51 1.01 -7.15
N ALA A 20 14.88 1.27 -8.41
CA ALA A 20 16.06 2.07 -8.75
C ALA A 20 15.97 3.50 -8.19
N THR A 21 14.77 4.11 -8.25
CA THR A 21 14.51 5.43 -7.66
C THR A 21 14.72 5.42 -6.15
N ILE A 22 14.20 4.40 -5.45
CA ILE A 22 14.40 4.24 -4.00
C ILE A 22 15.89 4.04 -3.67
N ALA A 23 16.62 3.27 -4.48
CA ALA A 23 18.06 3.05 -4.30
C ALA A 23 18.86 4.36 -4.47
N GLN A 24 18.51 5.19 -5.44
CA GLN A 24 19.10 6.51 -5.61
C GLN A 24 18.84 7.39 -4.37
N ARG A 25 17.59 7.45 -3.90
CA ARG A 25 17.22 8.22 -2.69
C ARG A 25 17.89 7.71 -1.42
N SER A 26 18.05 6.39 -1.29
CA SER A 26 18.79 5.78 -0.19
C SER A 26 20.25 6.21 -0.19
N THR A 27 20.83 6.47 -1.37
CA THR A 27 22.19 6.96 -1.50
C THR A 27 22.32 8.43 -1.09
N ASP A 28 21.34 9.28 -1.43
CA ASP A 28 21.26 10.66 -0.93
C ASP A 28 21.15 10.71 0.61
N ILE A 29 20.39 9.78 1.22
CA ILE A 29 20.30 9.62 2.67
C ILE A 29 21.66 9.24 3.26
N LEU A 30 22.34 8.24 2.67
CA LEU A 30 23.67 7.81 3.13
C LEU A 30 24.70 8.94 3.04
N PHE A 31 24.65 9.74 1.98
CA PHE A 31 25.51 10.92 1.85
C PHE A 31 25.32 11.92 3.00
N GLN A 32 24.08 12.21 3.39
CA GLN A 32 23.81 13.08 4.56
C GLN A 32 24.23 12.41 5.87
N LEU A 33 23.90 11.14 6.06
CA LEU A 33 24.23 10.36 7.26
C LEU A 33 25.74 10.36 7.54
N THR A 34 26.54 10.19 6.48
CA THR A 34 28.01 10.10 6.52
C THR A 34 28.71 11.46 6.46
N ASN A 35 27.96 12.56 6.47
CA ASN A 35 28.46 13.92 6.25
C ASN A 35 29.37 13.99 5.02
N SER A 36 28.79 13.72 3.85
CA SER A 36 29.49 13.70 2.55
C SER A 36 30.60 12.64 2.46
N TRP A 37 30.34 11.41 2.93
CA TRP A 37 31.30 10.30 2.97
C TRP A 37 32.55 10.54 3.83
N SER A 38 32.57 11.58 4.66
CA SER A 38 33.70 11.87 5.56
C SER A 38 33.78 10.90 6.74
N VAL A 39 32.67 10.23 7.06
CA VAL A 39 32.53 9.33 8.20
C VAL A 39 31.95 7.99 7.74
N LEU A 40 32.42 6.88 8.33
CA LEU A 40 31.82 5.56 8.10
C LEU A 40 30.38 5.49 8.68
N PRO A 41 29.42 4.82 8.01
CA PRO A 41 28.01 4.78 8.42
C PRO A 41 27.73 4.22 9.83
N PHE A 42 28.63 3.38 10.35
CA PHE A 42 28.45 2.70 11.63
C PHE A 42 29.20 3.37 12.80
N LYS A 43 29.83 4.53 12.57
CA LYS A 43 30.42 5.31 13.66
C LYS A 43 29.33 6.00 14.48
N THR A 44 29.61 6.22 15.76
CA THR A 44 28.69 6.90 16.70
C THR A 44 28.24 8.27 16.19
N THR A 45 29.12 9.00 15.48
CA THR A 45 28.82 10.28 14.85
C THR A 45 27.77 10.18 13.73
N ALA A 46 27.80 9.11 12.93
CA ALA A 46 26.78 8.87 11.90
C ALA A 46 25.43 8.53 12.55
N ILE A 47 25.44 7.74 13.64
CA ILE A 47 24.23 7.42 14.40
C ILE A 47 23.64 8.68 15.04
N SER A 48 24.47 9.58 15.60
CA SER A 48 23.97 10.84 16.16
C SER A 48 23.33 11.74 15.08
N ASN A 49 23.85 11.73 13.85
CA ASN A 49 23.26 12.50 12.74
C ASN A 49 21.85 12.01 12.38
N LEU A 50 21.54 10.73 12.59
CA LEU A 50 20.20 10.18 12.34
C LEU A 50 19.14 10.82 13.26
N PHE A 51 19.50 11.05 14.53
CA PHE A 51 18.61 11.61 15.55
C PHE A 51 18.76 13.13 15.73
N ALA A 52 19.70 13.77 15.01
CA ALA A 52 19.86 15.21 15.01
C ALA A 52 18.62 15.93 14.46
N ASP A 53 18.52 17.23 14.73
CA ASP A 53 17.46 18.13 14.22
C ASP A 53 16.04 17.58 14.39
N ASN A 54 15.72 17.07 15.59
CA ASN A 54 14.44 16.44 15.91
C ASN A 54 14.07 15.30 14.95
N TRP A 55 15.04 14.44 14.61
CA TRP A 55 14.83 13.24 13.78
C TRP A 55 14.55 13.55 12.31
N LYS A 56 15.03 14.69 11.81
CA LYS A 56 14.83 15.11 10.41
C LYS A 56 15.34 14.07 9.40
N LEU A 57 16.56 13.55 9.59
CA LEU A 57 17.11 12.53 8.71
C LEU A 57 16.37 11.19 8.86
N LEU A 58 15.97 10.85 10.08
CA LEU A 58 15.17 9.65 10.35
C LEU A 58 13.81 9.70 9.66
N SER A 59 13.19 10.87 9.49
CA SER A 59 11.98 11.04 8.69
C SER A 59 12.18 10.65 7.22
N ALA A 60 13.31 11.04 6.62
CA ALA A 60 13.60 10.61 5.25
C ALA A 60 13.86 9.09 5.18
N VAL A 61 14.48 8.51 6.21
CA VAL A 61 14.69 7.06 6.32
C VAL A 61 13.38 6.30 6.48
N SER A 62 12.44 6.77 7.31
CA SER A 62 11.14 6.14 7.51
C SER A 62 10.32 6.14 6.22
N HIS A 63 10.33 7.26 5.50
CA HIS A 63 9.66 7.39 4.20
C HIS A 63 10.28 6.46 3.16
N ALA A 64 11.61 6.45 3.02
CA ALA A 64 12.28 5.54 2.10
C ALA A 64 11.95 4.07 2.42
N THR A 65 11.88 3.74 3.71
CA THR A 65 11.49 2.41 4.19
C THR A 65 10.03 2.09 3.84
N LEU A 66 9.11 3.05 4.02
CA LEU A 66 7.70 2.92 3.60
C LEU A 66 7.60 2.62 2.10
N GLY A 67 8.25 3.42 1.26
CA GLY A 67 8.27 3.22 -0.18
C GLY A 67 8.82 1.85 -0.57
N LEU A 68 9.95 1.44 0.04
CA LEU A 68 10.57 0.14 -0.22
C LEU A 68 9.65 -1.02 0.15
N LEU A 69 9.07 -0.98 1.35
CA LEU A 69 8.20 -2.05 1.83
C LEU A 69 6.90 -2.12 1.04
N LEU A 70 6.27 -0.99 0.75
CA LEU A 70 5.06 -0.94 -0.08
C LEU A 70 5.29 -1.58 -1.44
N VAL A 71 6.35 -1.18 -2.14
CA VAL A 71 6.71 -1.70 -3.47
C VAL A 71 7.06 -3.17 -3.40
N SER A 72 7.86 -3.58 -2.40
CA SER A 72 8.28 -4.98 -2.24
C SER A 72 7.10 -5.90 -1.96
N VAL A 73 6.22 -5.52 -1.02
CA VAL A 73 5.03 -6.30 -0.69
C VAL A 73 4.08 -6.38 -1.88
N SER A 74 3.87 -5.27 -2.60
CA SER A 74 3.04 -5.24 -3.80
C SER A 74 3.61 -6.12 -4.91
N TRP A 75 4.92 -6.05 -5.19
CA TRP A 75 5.58 -6.86 -6.21
C TRP A 75 5.50 -8.36 -5.89
N VAL A 76 5.73 -8.76 -4.64
CA VAL A 76 5.58 -10.16 -4.20
C VAL A 76 4.12 -10.61 -4.33
N GLY A 77 3.16 -9.75 -3.99
CA GLY A 77 1.73 -10.03 -4.15
C GLY A 77 1.33 -10.21 -5.62
N TRP A 78 1.76 -9.30 -6.48
CA TRP A 78 1.50 -9.30 -7.91
C TRP A 78 2.15 -10.50 -8.61
N SER A 79 3.44 -10.79 -8.32
CA SER A 79 4.18 -11.90 -8.94
C SER A 79 3.60 -13.28 -8.61
N LYS A 80 3.01 -13.44 -7.42
CA LYS A 80 2.33 -14.68 -6.99
C LYS A 80 0.84 -14.71 -7.34
N SER A 81 0.26 -13.62 -7.85
CA SER A 81 -1.18 -13.54 -8.12
C SER A 81 -1.57 -14.40 -9.32
N GLU A 82 -2.39 -15.41 -9.06
CA GLU A 82 -3.06 -16.23 -10.08
C GLU A 82 -4.44 -15.69 -10.49
N SER A 83 -4.74 -14.42 -10.21
CA SER A 83 -6.03 -13.80 -10.56
C SER A 83 -6.34 -13.93 -12.06
N ALA A 84 -7.63 -14.06 -12.41
CA ALA A 84 -8.07 -14.18 -13.80
C ALA A 84 -7.53 -13.04 -14.69
N GLY A 85 -7.40 -11.84 -14.11
CA GLY A 85 -6.81 -10.66 -14.73
C GLY A 85 -5.35 -10.79 -15.17
N ASN A 86 -4.56 -11.68 -14.55
CA ASN A 86 -3.15 -11.93 -14.87
C ASN A 86 -2.92 -13.09 -15.86
N LYS A 87 -3.99 -13.78 -16.26
CA LYS A 87 -3.95 -14.94 -17.17
C LYS A 87 -4.36 -14.57 -18.60
N GLU A 88 -5.10 -13.48 -18.79
CA GLU A 88 -5.66 -13.09 -20.08
C GLU A 88 -4.69 -12.26 -20.94
N ALA A 89 -4.48 -12.73 -22.18
CA ALA A 89 -3.73 -12.02 -23.20
C ALA A 89 -4.49 -10.78 -23.69
N ILE A 90 -3.77 -9.68 -23.92
CA ILE A 90 -4.33 -8.49 -24.54
C ILE A 90 -4.56 -8.77 -26.02
N ALA A 91 -5.80 -9.09 -26.38
CA ALA A 91 -6.19 -9.36 -27.76
C ALA A 91 -6.63 -8.08 -28.50
N ARG A 92 -7.20 -7.10 -27.78
CA ARG A 92 -7.77 -5.85 -28.32
C ARG A 92 -7.56 -4.69 -27.34
N LEU A 93 -7.50 -3.45 -27.85
CA LEU A 93 -7.36 -2.24 -27.02
C LEU A 93 -8.57 -2.04 -26.08
N ALA A 94 -9.79 -2.30 -26.57
CA ALA A 94 -11.00 -2.31 -25.75
C ALA A 94 -11.22 -3.69 -25.11
N SER A 95 -10.27 -4.15 -24.29
CA SER A 95 -10.40 -5.41 -23.55
C SER A 95 -10.19 -5.19 -22.05
N TRP A 96 -10.80 -6.06 -21.23
CA TRP A 96 -10.61 -6.05 -19.79
C TRP A 96 -9.14 -6.23 -19.39
N ALA A 97 -8.38 -7.02 -20.15
CA ALA A 97 -6.94 -7.19 -19.94
C ALA A 97 -6.17 -5.86 -20.11
N PHE A 98 -6.59 -5.00 -21.04
CA PHE A 98 -6.00 -3.67 -21.22
C PHE A 98 -6.38 -2.72 -20.09
N ILE A 99 -7.65 -2.72 -19.62
CA ILE A 99 -8.07 -1.92 -18.47
C ILE A 99 -7.29 -2.29 -17.21
N LEU A 100 -7.10 -3.59 -16.96
CA LEU A 100 -6.30 -4.06 -15.82
C LEU A 100 -4.83 -3.64 -15.96
N LEU A 101 -4.25 -3.66 -17.16
CA LEU A 101 -2.93 -3.09 -17.41
C LEU A 101 -2.87 -1.60 -17.07
N LEU A 102 -3.87 -0.80 -17.46
CA LEU A 102 -3.91 0.63 -17.10
C LEU A 102 -3.95 0.83 -15.58
N ILE A 103 -4.72 0.01 -14.86
CA ILE A 103 -4.78 0.05 -13.39
C ILE A 103 -3.41 -0.31 -12.79
N GLU A 104 -2.72 -1.33 -13.32
CA GLU A 104 -1.35 -1.67 -12.89
C GLU A 104 -0.36 -0.52 -13.13
N VAL A 105 -0.45 0.17 -14.28
CA VAL A 105 0.39 1.32 -14.59
C VAL A 105 0.10 2.49 -13.62
N VAL A 106 -1.16 2.77 -13.34
CA VAL A 106 -1.54 3.78 -12.33
C VAL A 106 -0.98 3.43 -10.97
N LEU A 107 -1.10 2.15 -10.55
CA LEU A 107 -0.58 1.67 -9.28
C LEU A 107 0.94 1.86 -9.17
N VAL A 108 1.71 1.48 -10.20
CA VAL A 108 3.16 1.68 -10.20
C VAL A 108 3.55 3.16 -10.28
N THR A 109 2.74 3.99 -10.93
CA THR A 109 2.93 5.45 -10.95
C THR A 109 2.76 6.06 -9.55
N LEU A 110 1.78 5.60 -8.77
CA LEU A 110 1.63 5.99 -7.38
C LEU A 110 2.83 5.57 -6.53
N TYR A 111 3.37 4.37 -6.76
CA TYR A 111 4.60 3.92 -6.10
C TYR A 111 5.82 4.77 -6.46
N PHE A 112 5.95 5.14 -7.73
CA PHE A 112 6.99 6.07 -8.17
C PHE A 112 6.83 7.43 -7.47
N ALA A 113 5.60 7.95 -7.37
CA ALA A 113 5.34 9.21 -6.68
C ALA A 113 5.81 9.16 -5.22
N ILE A 114 5.47 8.10 -4.47
CA ILE A 114 5.92 7.87 -3.09
C ILE A 114 7.46 7.80 -3.01
N ALA A 115 8.10 7.04 -3.92
CA ALA A 115 9.56 6.94 -3.95
C ALA A 115 10.25 8.28 -4.29
N SER A 116 9.62 9.09 -5.14
CA SER A 116 10.16 10.37 -5.61
C SER A 116 9.98 11.51 -4.60
N SER A 117 9.00 11.41 -3.69
CA SER A 117 8.63 12.44 -2.72
C SER A 117 9.51 12.49 -1.47
N ILE A 118 10.51 11.61 -1.34
CA ILE A 118 11.42 11.58 -0.18
C ILE A 118 12.07 12.96 0.04
N GLU A 119 11.79 13.54 1.21
CA GLU A 119 12.11 14.92 1.55
C GLU A 119 13.54 15.03 2.09
N LEU A 120 14.49 15.38 1.23
CA LEU A 120 15.90 15.50 1.57
C LEU A 120 16.44 16.90 1.32
N ALA A 121 17.39 17.32 2.16
CA ALA A 121 18.17 18.53 1.96
C ALA A 121 19.29 18.37 0.92
N VAL A 122 19.37 17.22 0.26
CA VAL A 122 20.36 16.92 -0.76
C VAL A 122 19.65 16.35 -1.98
N LYS A 123 20.07 16.80 -3.16
CA LYS A 123 19.70 16.19 -4.43
C LYS A 123 20.97 16.10 -5.28
N ASP A 124 21.21 14.93 -5.86
CA ASP A 124 22.39 14.67 -6.71
C ASP A 124 23.71 15.04 -6.00
N TYR A 125 23.83 14.66 -4.72
CA TYR A 125 24.96 14.96 -3.83
C TYR A 125 25.24 16.45 -3.57
N GLN A 126 24.27 17.33 -3.85
CA GLN A 126 24.37 18.76 -3.59
C GLN A 126 23.36 19.20 -2.52
N VAL A 127 23.82 20.01 -1.56
CA VAL A 127 22.97 20.60 -0.51
C VAL A 127 22.06 21.65 -1.12
N ILE A 128 20.75 21.51 -0.89
CA ILE A 128 19.71 22.41 -1.40
C ILE A 128 19.50 23.55 -0.41
N LYS A 129 19.44 24.80 -0.89
CA LYS A 129 19.29 26.00 -0.05
C LYS A 129 18.02 26.01 0.80
N ASN A 130 16.91 25.48 0.27
CA ASN A 130 15.61 25.41 0.93
C ASN A 130 15.14 23.96 0.93
N PRO A 131 15.55 23.14 1.90
CA PRO A 131 15.13 21.76 1.94
C PRO A 131 13.60 21.66 2.16
N PRO A 132 12.94 20.66 1.55
CA PRO A 132 11.55 20.36 1.87
C PRO A 132 11.38 20.08 3.37
N LYS A 133 10.20 20.41 3.89
CA LYS A 133 9.89 20.26 5.31
C LYS A 133 9.27 18.88 5.54
N PRO A 134 9.80 18.08 6.48
CA PRO A 134 9.25 16.77 6.86
C PRO A 134 7.73 16.78 7.03
N SER A 135 7.06 15.93 6.26
CA SER A 135 5.64 15.63 6.36
C SER A 135 5.37 14.19 5.94
N SER A 136 4.42 13.53 6.60
CA SER A 136 3.83 12.25 6.18
C SER A 136 2.46 12.42 5.51
N LYS A 137 2.02 13.67 5.33
CA LYS A 137 0.71 14.00 4.75
C LYS A 137 0.62 13.59 3.27
N PRO A 138 1.57 13.96 2.38
CA PRO A 138 1.50 13.51 0.99
C PRO A 138 1.57 11.98 0.86
N GLU A 139 2.32 11.31 1.72
CA GLU A 139 2.51 9.86 1.76
C GLU A 139 1.22 9.17 2.15
N ALA A 140 0.55 9.68 3.19
CA ALA A 140 -0.75 9.16 3.62
C ALA A 140 -1.82 9.28 2.52
N LEU A 141 -1.81 10.39 1.77
CA LEU A 141 -2.70 10.56 0.61
C LEU A 141 -2.37 9.54 -0.49
N LEU A 142 -1.10 9.40 -0.87
CA LEU A 142 -0.67 8.48 -1.92
C LEU A 142 -0.94 7.02 -1.55
N VAL A 143 -0.67 6.62 -0.31
CA VAL A 143 -1.00 5.27 0.21
C VAL A 143 -2.51 5.06 0.26
N GLY A 144 -3.29 6.07 0.65
CA GLY A 144 -4.76 6.04 0.55
C GLY A 144 -5.23 5.80 -0.88
N LEU A 145 -4.64 6.49 -1.86
CA LEU A 145 -4.93 6.28 -3.29
C LEU A 145 -4.52 4.88 -3.76
N VAL A 146 -3.41 4.33 -3.26
CA VAL A 146 -3.02 2.93 -3.53
C VAL A 146 -4.10 1.96 -3.05
N PHE A 147 -4.62 2.13 -1.85
CA PHE A 147 -5.71 1.29 -1.34
C PHE A 147 -7.02 1.49 -2.11
N LEU A 148 -7.30 2.70 -2.58
CA LEU A 148 -8.43 2.96 -3.48
C LEU A 148 -8.27 2.20 -4.81
N VAL A 149 -7.07 2.16 -5.38
CA VAL A 149 -6.78 1.39 -6.59
C VAL A 149 -6.97 -0.11 -6.33
N TYR A 150 -6.51 -0.63 -5.19
CA TYR A 150 -6.77 -2.02 -4.80
C TYR A 150 -8.27 -2.31 -4.63
N PHE A 151 -9.03 -1.39 -4.03
CA PHE A 151 -10.47 -1.53 -3.89
C PHE A 151 -11.17 -1.63 -5.26
N ILE A 152 -10.81 -0.74 -6.21
CA ILE A 152 -11.32 -0.79 -7.58
C ILE A 152 -10.92 -2.10 -8.27
N TRP A 153 -9.68 -2.54 -8.07
CA TRP A 153 -9.18 -3.81 -8.61
C TRP A 153 -9.99 -5.01 -8.10
N ASP A 154 -10.22 -5.09 -6.79
CA ASP A 154 -10.99 -6.18 -6.16
C ASP A 154 -12.43 -6.23 -6.74
N ILE A 155 -13.08 -5.08 -6.92
CA ILE A 155 -14.40 -5.02 -7.56
C ILE A 155 -14.35 -5.54 -9.00
N ILE A 156 -13.39 -5.09 -9.80
CA ILE A 156 -13.31 -5.51 -11.21
C ILE A 156 -13.02 -7.02 -11.30
N ALA A 157 -12.01 -7.50 -10.56
CA ALA A 157 -11.54 -8.87 -10.64
C ALA A 157 -12.55 -9.87 -10.05
N ASP A 158 -13.06 -9.60 -8.84
CA ASP A 158 -13.83 -10.56 -8.06
C ASP A 158 -15.35 -10.33 -8.13
N VAL A 159 -15.82 -9.15 -8.53
CA VAL A 159 -17.27 -8.84 -8.64
C VAL A 159 -17.74 -8.76 -10.10
N ILE A 160 -17.00 -8.08 -10.97
CA ILE A 160 -17.43 -7.87 -12.37
C ILE A 160 -17.05 -9.05 -13.26
N LYS A 161 -15.77 -9.48 -13.23
CA LYS A 161 -15.29 -10.57 -14.11
C LYS A 161 -15.69 -11.96 -13.64
N SER A 162 -16.16 -12.09 -12.41
CA SER A 162 -16.49 -13.36 -11.77
C SER A 162 -17.93 -13.36 -11.29
N PRO A 163 -18.92 -13.52 -12.19
CA PRO A 163 -20.33 -13.49 -11.83
C PRO A 163 -20.73 -14.69 -10.96
N LEU A 164 -21.83 -14.56 -10.22
CA LEU A 164 -22.37 -15.61 -9.35
C LEU A 164 -22.74 -16.86 -10.15
N ASN A 165 -22.30 -18.04 -9.69
CA ASN A 165 -22.68 -19.31 -10.31
C ASN A 165 -24.03 -19.79 -9.76
N MET A 166 -25.04 -19.77 -10.62
CA MET A 166 -26.46 -19.99 -10.25
C MET A 166 -26.84 -21.45 -9.99
N ASN A 167 -26.00 -22.41 -10.36
CA ASN A 167 -26.39 -23.83 -10.33
C ASN A 167 -26.35 -24.47 -8.92
N ASN A 168 -25.98 -23.74 -7.88
CA ASN A 168 -25.61 -24.33 -6.59
C ASN A 168 -26.20 -23.66 -5.32
N THR A 169 -27.26 -22.86 -5.44
CA THR A 169 -27.74 -22.04 -4.31
C THR A 169 -29.26 -22.07 -4.08
N ASN A 170 -29.65 -22.30 -2.83
CA ASN A 170 -31.03 -22.23 -2.33
C ASN A 170 -31.54 -20.76 -2.26
N GLY A 171 -32.83 -20.55 -2.58
CA GLY A 171 -33.76 -19.44 -2.27
C GLY A 171 -33.28 -17.98 -2.13
N LEU A 172 -32.31 -17.68 -1.26
CA LEU A 172 -31.81 -16.30 -1.02
C LEU A 172 -30.94 -15.78 -2.17
N SER A 173 -30.25 -16.67 -2.88
CA SER A 173 -29.54 -16.33 -4.13
C SER A 173 -30.51 -15.85 -5.21
N GLU A 174 -31.75 -16.34 -5.21
CA GLU A 174 -32.81 -15.91 -6.12
C GLU A 174 -33.25 -14.46 -5.86
N SER A 175 -33.16 -13.98 -4.61
CA SER A 175 -33.48 -12.59 -4.22
C SER A 175 -32.35 -11.59 -4.54
N SER A 176 -31.09 -11.97 -4.27
CA SER A 176 -29.92 -11.17 -4.66
C SER A 176 -29.84 -11.02 -6.19
N ASN A 177 -30.19 -12.07 -6.93
CA ASN A 177 -30.20 -12.07 -8.38
C ASN A 177 -31.39 -11.30 -9.01
N LYS A 178 -32.51 -11.14 -8.29
CA LYS A 178 -33.63 -10.26 -8.73
C LYS A 178 -33.24 -8.78 -8.72
N SER A 179 -32.17 -8.41 -8.02
CA SER A 179 -31.64 -7.04 -8.03
C SER A 179 -30.12 -7.05 -8.32
N PRO A 180 -29.68 -6.83 -9.57
CA PRO A 180 -28.25 -6.83 -9.93
C PRO A 180 -27.43 -5.84 -9.08
N VAL A 181 -28.08 -4.80 -8.57
CA VAL A 181 -27.52 -3.83 -7.62
C VAL A 181 -27.15 -4.47 -6.27
N LEU A 182 -27.99 -5.36 -5.74
CA LEU A 182 -27.73 -6.01 -4.45
C LEU A 182 -26.55 -6.98 -4.56
N GLY A 183 -26.50 -7.80 -5.62
CA GLY A 183 -25.36 -8.69 -5.87
C GLY A 183 -24.04 -7.95 -6.12
N PHE A 184 -24.09 -6.77 -6.76
CA PHE A 184 -22.91 -5.90 -6.88
C PHE A 184 -22.48 -5.34 -5.52
N LEU A 185 -23.43 -4.89 -4.69
CA LEU A 185 -23.15 -4.34 -3.36
C LEU A 185 -22.58 -5.40 -2.41
N THR A 186 -23.20 -6.58 -2.33
CA THR A 186 -22.72 -7.68 -1.46
C THR A 186 -21.36 -8.19 -1.90
N GLY A 187 -21.12 -8.29 -3.21
CA GLY A 187 -19.79 -8.63 -3.74
C GLY A 187 -18.74 -7.56 -3.40
N SER A 188 -19.05 -6.28 -3.62
CA SER A 188 -18.13 -5.17 -3.34
C SER A 188 -17.76 -5.09 -1.86
N ILE A 189 -18.72 -5.33 -0.96
CA ILE A 189 -18.46 -5.42 0.48
C ILE A 189 -17.60 -6.64 0.79
N THR A 190 -17.90 -7.81 0.23
CA THR A 190 -17.20 -9.07 0.56
C THR A 190 -15.72 -9.02 0.16
N TYR A 191 -15.40 -8.54 -1.04
CA TYR A 191 -14.03 -8.58 -1.59
C TYR A 191 -13.27 -7.25 -1.46
N GLY A 192 -13.99 -6.12 -1.36
CA GLY A 192 -13.38 -4.80 -1.26
C GLY A 192 -13.19 -4.29 0.17
N PHE A 193 -13.81 -4.90 1.18
CA PHE A 193 -13.83 -4.36 2.53
C PHE A 193 -12.45 -4.09 3.13
N VAL A 194 -11.48 -5.00 2.95
CA VAL A 194 -10.14 -4.83 3.51
C VAL A 194 -9.43 -3.62 2.89
N SER A 195 -9.48 -3.49 1.57
CA SER A 195 -8.93 -2.34 0.82
C SER A 195 -9.60 -1.03 1.27
N PHE A 196 -10.92 -1.04 1.44
CA PHE A 196 -11.68 0.12 1.90
C PHE A 196 -11.32 0.55 3.33
N VAL A 197 -11.22 -0.40 4.27
CA VAL A 197 -10.80 -0.11 5.65
C VAL A 197 -9.38 0.47 5.67
N CYS A 198 -8.45 -0.10 4.91
CA CYS A 198 -7.09 0.42 4.85
C CYS A 198 -7.04 1.83 4.25
N MET A 199 -7.87 2.12 3.23
CA MET A 199 -8.00 3.48 2.71
C MET A 199 -8.47 4.47 3.78
N LEU A 200 -9.50 4.14 4.56
CA LEU A 200 -10.00 5.02 5.63
C LEU A 200 -8.96 5.26 6.73
N LEU A 201 -8.19 4.22 7.09
CA LEU A 201 -7.09 4.34 8.06
C LEU A 201 -5.96 5.22 7.53
N ALA A 202 -5.60 5.11 6.25
CA ALA A 202 -4.62 6.01 5.62
C ALA A 202 -5.11 7.47 5.62
N LEU A 203 -6.38 7.72 5.32
CA LEU A 203 -6.99 9.05 5.41
C LEU A 203 -6.98 9.60 6.85
N LYS A 204 -7.12 8.73 7.85
CA LYS A 204 -6.99 9.17 9.24
C LYS A 204 -5.58 9.69 9.57
N ILE A 205 -4.54 9.05 9.02
CA ILE A 205 -3.16 9.55 9.13
C ILE A 205 -3.02 10.88 8.39
N TYR A 206 -3.61 11.01 7.20
CA TYR A 206 -3.62 12.26 6.43
C TYR A 206 -4.20 13.43 7.22
N ASP A 207 -5.34 13.21 7.90
CA ASP A 207 -5.99 14.24 8.72
C ASP A 207 -5.13 14.67 9.90
N LEU A 208 -4.42 13.72 10.52
CA LEU A 208 -3.55 13.98 11.67
C LEU A 208 -2.19 14.58 11.28
N SER A 209 -1.76 14.42 10.03
CA SER A 209 -0.43 14.83 9.59
C SER A 209 -0.42 16.30 9.13
N PRO A 210 0.42 17.17 9.72
CA PRO A 210 0.59 18.54 9.27
C PRO A 210 1.37 18.59 7.94
N LEU A 211 1.05 19.57 7.08
CA LEU A 211 1.79 19.80 5.81
C LEU A 211 3.25 20.21 6.03
N ALA A 212 3.54 20.83 7.17
CA ALA A 212 4.87 21.23 7.59
C ALA A 212 4.87 21.21 9.12
N GLY A 213 5.50 20.20 9.70
CA GLY A 213 5.45 20.02 11.15
C GLY A 213 6.73 19.43 11.72
N ASP A 214 6.60 18.93 12.95
CA ASP A 214 7.67 18.23 13.65
C ASP A 214 8.05 16.94 12.89
N PRO A 215 9.33 16.73 12.52
CA PRO A 215 9.75 15.54 11.79
C PRO A 215 9.43 14.22 12.52
N ARG A 216 9.30 14.26 13.85
CA ARG A 216 8.87 13.08 14.63
C ARG A 216 7.47 12.62 14.24
N ILE A 217 6.56 13.56 13.95
CA ILE A 217 5.19 13.24 13.51
C ILE A 217 5.22 12.55 12.14
N ALA A 218 6.11 13.00 11.24
CA ALA A 218 6.32 12.37 9.95
C ALA A 218 6.83 10.91 10.10
N VAL A 219 7.83 10.70 10.96
CA VAL A 219 8.35 9.34 11.28
C VAL A 219 7.22 8.41 11.76
N PHE A 220 6.42 8.85 12.74
CA PHE A 220 5.32 8.01 13.24
C PHE A 220 4.20 7.82 12.21
N GLY A 221 3.94 8.81 11.36
CA GLY A 221 3.02 8.68 10.23
C GLY A 221 3.47 7.60 9.26
N ASP A 222 4.74 7.62 8.83
CA ASP A 222 5.30 6.61 7.94
C ASP A 222 5.28 5.21 8.56
N LEU A 223 5.63 5.08 9.85
CA LEU A 223 5.56 3.81 10.57
C LEU A 223 4.13 3.28 10.67
N ALA A 224 3.15 4.16 10.87
CA ALA A 224 1.73 3.78 10.86
C ALA A 224 1.30 3.30 9.46
N LEU A 225 1.74 3.98 8.38
CA LEU A 225 1.48 3.55 7.01
C LEU A 225 2.16 2.21 6.69
N ILE A 226 3.39 1.97 7.17
CA ILE A 226 4.07 0.67 7.04
C ILE A 226 3.24 -0.42 7.74
N ALA A 227 2.81 -0.18 8.98
CA ALA A 227 1.96 -1.10 9.71
C ALA A 227 0.66 -1.40 8.94
N LEU A 228 0.08 -0.38 8.30
CA LEU A 228 -1.12 -0.50 7.49
C LEU A 228 -0.91 -1.36 6.22
N VAL A 229 0.25 -1.26 5.56
CA VAL A 229 0.62 -2.13 4.42
C VAL A 229 0.67 -3.60 4.85
N PHE A 230 1.27 -3.90 6.00
CA PHE A 230 1.27 -5.26 6.54
C PHE A 230 -0.12 -5.71 6.96
N LEU A 231 -0.90 -4.82 7.59
CA LEU A 231 -2.26 -5.09 8.01
C LEU A 231 -3.15 -5.46 6.81
N PHE A 232 -3.08 -4.71 5.72
CA PHE A 232 -3.78 -5.01 4.47
C PHE A 232 -3.53 -6.45 4.01
N ARG A 233 -2.25 -6.86 3.95
CA ARG A 233 -1.88 -8.20 3.51
C ARG A 233 -2.39 -9.30 4.46
N SER A 234 -2.31 -9.04 5.76
CA SER A 234 -2.74 -9.98 6.80
C SER A 234 -4.26 -10.10 6.93
N MET A 235 -5.01 -9.04 6.60
CA MET A 235 -6.47 -9.01 6.69
C MET A 235 -7.18 -9.60 5.48
N LYS A 236 -6.54 -9.67 4.30
CA LYS A 236 -7.16 -10.26 3.09
C LYS A 236 -7.83 -11.63 3.32
N PRO A 237 -7.23 -12.60 4.04
CA PRO A 237 -7.88 -13.87 4.35
C PRO A 237 -9.19 -13.75 5.16
N LEU A 238 -9.44 -12.63 5.84
CA LEU A 238 -10.66 -12.39 6.61
C LEU A 238 -11.89 -12.20 5.72
N GLU A 239 -11.73 -11.88 4.43
CA GLU A 239 -12.84 -11.80 3.47
C GLU A 239 -13.65 -13.11 3.42
N LYS A 240 -13.03 -14.24 3.77
CA LYS A 240 -13.71 -15.54 3.92
C LYS A 240 -14.75 -15.56 5.05
N TYR A 241 -14.58 -14.77 6.11
CA TYR A 241 -15.63 -14.62 7.12
C TYR A 241 -16.85 -13.88 6.55
N LEU A 242 -16.65 -12.91 5.66
CA LEU A 242 -17.76 -12.25 4.95
C LEU A 242 -18.47 -13.21 3.99
N ILE A 243 -17.74 -14.13 3.35
CA ILE A 243 -18.36 -15.22 2.57
C ILE A 243 -19.25 -16.11 3.44
N ASN A 244 -18.92 -16.34 4.72
CA ASN A 244 -19.82 -17.09 5.61
C ASN A 244 -21.11 -16.32 5.94
N ILE A 245 -21.06 -14.98 5.94
CA ILE A 245 -22.23 -14.11 6.13
C ILE A 245 -23.06 -14.03 4.83
N PHE A 246 -22.40 -14.02 3.68
CA PHE A 246 -23.00 -14.01 2.34
C PHE A 246 -22.59 -15.27 1.54
N PRO A 247 -23.12 -16.46 1.87
CA PRO A 247 -22.65 -17.74 1.29
C PRO A 247 -22.67 -17.81 -0.24
N TRP A 248 -23.59 -17.10 -0.89
CA TRP A 248 -23.70 -17.07 -2.34
C TRP A 248 -22.52 -16.38 -3.03
N GLU A 249 -21.83 -15.44 -2.37
CA GLU A 249 -20.62 -14.81 -2.93
C GLU A 249 -19.49 -15.82 -3.11
N GLY A 250 -19.46 -16.88 -2.28
CA GLY A 250 -18.51 -17.98 -2.41
C GLY A 250 -18.66 -18.83 -3.69
N THR A 251 -19.72 -18.62 -4.49
CA THR A 251 -19.94 -19.33 -5.76
C THR A 251 -19.17 -18.72 -6.94
N ARG A 252 -18.61 -17.53 -6.76
CA ARG A 252 -17.82 -16.84 -7.78
C ARG A 252 -16.49 -17.55 -8.01
N SER A 253 -16.00 -17.55 -9.24
CA SER A 253 -14.68 -18.09 -9.62
C SER A 253 -13.51 -17.19 -9.17
N ASN A 254 -13.39 -16.96 -7.87
CA ASN A 254 -12.47 -15.99 -7.28
C ASN A 254 -11.14 -16.62 -6.84
N SER A 255 -10.17 -15.78 -6.46
CA SER A 255 -8.93 -16.27 -5.86
C SER A 255 -9.23 -17.08 -4.59
N VAL A 256 -8.70 -18.30 -4.52
CA VAL A 256 -8.89 -19.19 -3.37
C VAL A 256 -8.13 -18.63 -2.17
N HIS A 257 -8.86 -18.03 -1.23
CA HIS A 257 -8.30 -17.65 0.06
C HIS A 257 -8.42 -18.83 1.03
N SER A 258 -7.29 -19.43 1.40
CA SER A 258 -7.24 -20.44 2.47
C SER A 258 -7.65 -19.81 3.80
N LEU A 259 -8.36 -20.56 4.65
CA LEU A 259 -8.68 -20.08 6.00
C LEU A 259 -7.38 -19.76 6.73
N PRO A 260 -7.32 -18.62 7.46
CA PRO A 260 -6.17 -18.31 8.28
C PRO A 260 -5.96 -19.43 9.32
N ASN A 261 -4.72 -19.90 9.45
CA ASN A 261 -4.34 -20.79 10.54
C ASN A 261 -4.37 -19.96 11.83
N THR A 262 -5.19 -20.35 12.81
CA THR A 262 -5.78 -19.43 13.80
C THR A 262 -4.77 -18.68 14.67
N SER A 263 -3.70 -19.34 15.14
CA SER A 263 -2.74 -18.68 16.04
C SER A 263 -1.76 -17.74 15.32
N LYS A 264 -1.18 -18.19 14.20
CA LYS A 264 -0.20 -17.38 13.44
C LYS A 264 -0.86 -16.19 12.77
N SER A 265 -2.05 -16.36 12.23
CA SER A 265 -2.76 -15.29 11.52
C SER A 265 -3.22 -14.18 12.46
N ALA A 266 -3.65 -14.54 13.68
CA ALA A 266 -3.98 -13.56 14.71
C ALA A 266 -2.77 -12.69 15.09
N LEU A 267 -1.57 -13.27 15.18
CA LEU A 267 -0.33 -12.52 15.44
C LEU A 267 0.03 -11.56 14.30
N PHE A 268 -0.10 -12.01 13.05
CA PHE A 268 0.19 -11.18 11.86
C PHE A 268 -0.82 -10.04 11.64
N ILE A 269 -2.01 -10.10 12.24
CA ILE A 269 -2.98 -9.00 12.26
C ILE A 269 -2.77 -8.12 13.50
N GLY A 270 -2.59 -8.75 14.66
CA GLY A 270 -2.48 -8.08 15.95
C GLY A 270 -1.25 -7.18 16.05
N LEU A 271 -0.08 -7.66 15.63
CA LEU A 271 1.16 -6.88 15.73
C LEU A 271 1.11 -5.57 14.90
N PRO A 272 0.75 -5.59 13.59
CA PRO A 272 0.60 -4.34 12.85
C PRO A 272 -0.53 -3.45 13.37
N SER A 273 -1.64 -4.02 13.86
CA SER A 273 -2.73 -3.24 14.44
C SER A 273 -2.29 -2.47 15.69
N VAL A 274 -1.57 -3.13 16.60
CA VAL A 274 -1.04 -2.51 17.82
C VAL A 274 -0.01 -1.44 17.46
N LEU A 275 0.90 -1.72 16.52
CA LEU A 275 1.88 -0.75 16.05
C LEU A 275 1.22 0.49 15.45
N TYR A 276 0.21 0.30 14.59
CA TYR A 276 -0.57 1.39 14.01
C TYR A 276 -1.20 2.27 15.09
N LEU A 277 -1.84 1.66 16.09
CA LEU A 277 -2.48 2.39 17.19
C LEU A 277 -1.47 3.16 18.04
N ILE A 278 -0.32 2.55 18.36
CA ILE A 278 0.75 3.23 19.10
C ILE A 278 1.22 4.46 18.33
N CYS A 279 1.55 4.32 17.05
CA CYS A 279 1.99 5.43 16.21
C CYS A 279 0.93 6.54 16.14
N LEU A 280 -0.34 6.17 15.97
CA LEU A 280 -1.45 7.13 15.89
C LEU A 280 -1.64 7.91 17.21
N ILE A 281 -1.59 7.22 18.36
CA ILE A 281 -1.64 7.86 19.68
C ILE A 281 -0.45 8.80 19.86
N THR A 282 0.76 8.36 19.49
CA THR A 282 1.96 9.20 19.57
C THR A 282 1.85 10.46 18.70
N MET A 283 1.33 10.34 17.47
CA MET A 283 1.07 11.50 16.62
C MET A 283 0.08 12.48 17.26
N ILE A 284 -1.00 11.98 17.85
CA ILE A 284 -1.98 12.82 18.56
C ILE A 284 -1.29 13.56 19.72
N CYS A 285 -0.53 12.87 20.57
CA CYS A 285 0.19 13.48 21.69
C CYS A 285 1.21 14.53 21.24
N LEU A 286 1.94 14.27 20.15
CA LEU A 286 2.90 15.23 19.60
C LEU A 286 2.20 16.46 19.00
N ASN A 287 1.06 16.27 18.33
CA ASN A 287 0.26 17.39 17.83
C ASN A 287 -0.29 18.26 18.97
N THR A 288 -0.83 17.66 20.04
CA THR A 288 -1.37 18.44 21.17
C THR A 288 -0.30 19.24 21.91
N ASN A 289 0.94 18.75 21.97
CA ASN A 289 2.04 19.45 22.62
C ASN A 289 2.61 20.61 21.80
N ASN A 290 2.28 20.70 20.50
CA ASN A 290 2.76 21.75 19.60
C ASN A 290 1.79 22.94 19.46
N TYR A 291 0.59 22.87 20.05
CA TYR A 291 -0.36 23.97 20.15
C TYR A 291 -0.52 24.41 21.62
N PRO A 292 0.19 25.45 22.08
CA PRO A 292 -0.12 26.11 23.36
C PRO A 292 -1.43 26.89 23.31
#